data_AF-A0A356TMR9-F1
#
_entry.id   AF-A0A356TMR9-F1
#
_cell.length_a   1.000
_cell.length_b   1.000
_cell.length_c   1.000
_cell.angle_alpha   90.00
_cell.angle_beta   90.00
_cell.angle_gamma   90.00
#
_symmetry.space_group_name_H-M   'P 1'
#
loop_
_entity.id
_entity.type
_entity.pdbx_description
1 polymer ?
#
loop_
_entity_poly.entity_id
_entity_poly.type
_entity_poly.pdbx_seq_one_letter_code
_entity_poly.pdbx_strand_id
1 'polypeptide(L)'
;MATGRSRLEDRQAKEDVAAKKKKKTKKRARRARVSRRATERALDKIGDAREKLAGLSPGGAAERPLEVSTAAVVELTALGLGCARCEGELALIDHAAERAGSGVLRRVSARCKACRAKREVWLRVVPPS
;
A
#
# COMPACT_ATOMS: atom_id res chain seq x y z
N MET A 1 52.37 -45.50 11.06
CA MET A 1 51.77 -45.04 12.34
C MET A 1 50.43 -44.40 12.03
N ALA A 2 49.33 -45.13 12.23
CA ALA A 2 47.98 -44.64 11.94
C ALA A 2 47.42 -43.90 13.17
N THR A 3 47.47 -42.57 13.15
CA THR A 3 46.77 -41.74 14.14
C THR A 3 45.28 -41.70 13.78
N GLY A 4 44.56 -42.77 14.10
CA GLY A 4 43.09 -42.78 14.05
C GLY A 4 42.53 -41.93 15.19
N ARG A 5 41.66 -40.97 14.87
CA ARG A 5 40.91 -40.21 15.89
C ARG A 5 40.11 -41.16 16.76
N SER A 6 40.04 -40.85 18.05
CA SER A 6 39.19 -41.57 18.99
C SER A 6 37.71 -41.34 18.68
N ARG A 7 36.86 -42.31 19.04
CA ARG A 7 35.39 -42.20 18.89
C ARG A 7 34.80 -40.97 19.60
N LEU A 8 35.45 -40.47 20.65
CA LEU A 8 35.04 -39.28 21.38
C LEU A 8 35.34 -38.01 20.58
N GLU A 9 36.51 -37.92 19.94
CA GLU A 9 36.87 -36.80 19.06
C GLU A 9 35.96 -36.73 17.84
N ASP A 10 35.57 -37.88 17.26
CA ASP A 10 34.62 -37.93 16.14
C ASP A 10 33.21 -37.48 16.55
N ARG A 11 32.78 -37.78 17.78
CA ARG A 11 31.50 -37.29 18.32
C ARG A 11 31.55 -35.78 18.52
N GLN A 12 32.62 -35.27 19.13
CA GLN A 12 32.81 -33.83 19.35
C GLN A 12 32.81 -33.06 18.02
N ALA A 13 33.53 -33.54 17.01
CA ALA A 13 33.57 -32.92 15.69
C ALA A 13 32.17 -32.87 15.02
N LYS A 14 31.35 -33.91 15.18
CA LYS A 14 29.97 -33.93 14.66
C LYS A 14 29.08 -32.92 15.37
N GLU A 15 29.21 -32.77 16.70
CA GLU A 15 28.47 -31.79 17.48
C GLU A 15 28.83 -30.35 17.08
N ASP A 16 30.12 -30.07 16.89
CA ASP A 16 30.61 -28.76 16.44
C ASP A 16 30.09 -28.40 15.04
N VAL A 17 30.06 -29.38 14.13
CA VAL A 17 29.47 -29.21 12.79
C VAL A 17 27.97 -28.95 12.90
N ALA A 18 27.25 -29.68 13.75
CA ALA A 18 25.82 -29.48 13.97
C ALA A 18 25.52 -28.09 14.57
N ALA A 19 26.33 -27.64 15.53
CA ALA A 19 26.23 -26.31 16.13
C ALA A 19 26.49 -25.19 15.10
N LYS A 20 27.53 -25.33 14.27
CA LYS A 20 27.81 -24.41 13.15
C LYS A 20 26.64 -24.37 12.16
N LYS A 21 26.07 -25.52 11.81
CA LYS A 21 24.90 -25.61 10.91
C LYS A 21 23.68 -24.88 11.50
N LYS A 22 23.36 -25.13 12.79
CA LYS A 22 22.28 -24.44 13.51
C LYS A 22 22.48 -22.92 13.57
N LYS A 23 23.71 -22.44 13.80
CA LYS A 23 24.03 -21.00 13.79
C LYS A 23 23.83 -20.38 12.40
N LYS A 24 24.23 -21.09 11.35
CA LYS A 24 24.06 -20.65 9.95
C LYS A 24 22.58 -20.56 9.55
N THR A 25 21.75 -21.54 9.91
CA THR A 25 20.30 -21.52 9.61
C THR A 25 19.60 -20.37 10.34
N LYS A 26 19.88 -20.16 11.64
CA LYS A 26 19.35 -19.01 12.40
C LYS A 26 19.73 -17.67 11.73
N LYS A 27 20.98 -17.51 11.28
CA LYS A 27 21.44 -16.30 10.57
C LYS A 27 20.69 -16.10 9.24
N ARG A 28 20.45 -17.17 8.48
CA ARG A 28 19.67 -17.12 7.22
C ARG A 28 18.22 -16.73 7.47
N ALA A 29 17.56 -17.33 8.45
CA ALA A 29 16.18 -17.00 8.82
C ALA A 29 16.05 -15.53 9.25
N ARG A 30 17.00 -15.01 10.05
CA ARG A 30 17.05 -13.58 10.41
C ARG A 30 17.18 -12.69 9.18
N ARG A 31 18.08 -13.02 8.24
CA ARG A 31 18.25 -12.26 6.99
C ARG A 31 16.98 -12.27 6.14
N ALA A 32 16.31 -13.43 6.00
CA ALA A 32 15.05 -13.53 5.28
C ALA A 32 13.95 -12.65 5.91
N ARG A 33 13.81 -12.66 7.25
CA ARG A 33 12.87 -11.79 7.97
C ARG A 33 13.18 -10.31 7.76
N VAL A 34 14.46 -9.92 7.80
CA VAL A 34 14.89 -8.54 7.56
C VAL A 34 14.57 -8.12 6.13
N SER A 35 14.85 -8.99 5.15
CA SER A 35 14.53 -8.74 3.74
C SER A 35 13.03 -8.55 3.54
N ARG A 36 12.19 -9.42 4.11
CA ARG A 36 10.73 -9.32 4.01
C ARG A 36 10.19 -8.01 4.59
N ARG A 37 10.71 -7.60 5.76
CA ARG A 37 10.35 -6.31 6.36
C ARG A 37 10.81 -5.12 5.53
N ALA A 38 11.97 -5.22 4.88
CA ALA A 38 12.47 -4.16 4.01
C ALA A 38 11.59 -4.02 2.76
N THR A 39 11.15 -5.13 2.16
CA THR A 39 10.22 -5.10 1.02
C THR A 39 8.85 -4.59 1.42
N GLU A 40 8.29 -5.04 2.56
CA GLU A 40 7.01 -4.52 3.10
C GLU A 40 7.07 -2.98 3.24
N ARG A 41 8.11 -2.45 3.91
CA ARG A 41 8.29 -0.99 4.05
C ARG A 41 8.48 -0.25 2.73
N ALA A 42 9.12 -0.86 1.75
CA ALA A 42 9.31 -0.23 0.44
C ALA A 42 7.98 -0.12 -0.31
N LEU A 43 7.15 -1.17 -0.26
CA LEU A 43 5.79 -1.15 -0.82
C LEU A 43 4.90 -0.11 -0.12
N ASP A 44 4.99 -0.02 1.21
CA ASP A 44 4.25 0.99 1.98
C ASP A 44 4.61 2.41 1.53
N LYS A 45 5.92 2.71 1.38
CA LYS A 45 6.41 4.00 0.88
C LYS A 45 5.91 4.33 -0.52
N ILE A 46 5.86 3.35 -1.41
CA ILE A 46 5.31 3.53 -2.76
C ILE A 46 3.82 3.88 -2.66
N GLY A 47 3.07 3.17 -1.81
CA GLY A 47 1.67 3.48 -1.52
C GLY A 47 1.46 4.91 -1.02
N ASP A 48 2.26 5.34 -0.02
CA ASP A 48 2.20 6.70 0.52
C ASP A 48 2.53 7.75 -0.55
N ALA A 49 3.51 7.48 -1.42
CA ALA A 49 3.89 8.39 -2.50
C ALA A 49 2.77 8.53 -3.54
N ARG A 50 2.09 7.43 -3.89
CA ARG A 50 0.94 7.46 -4.81
C ARG A 50 -0.24 8.19 -4.22
N GLU A 51 -0.50 8.04 -2.93
CA GLU A 51 -1.55 8.76 -2.20
C GLU A 51 -1.29 10.28 -2.22
N LYS A 52 -0.05 10.69 -1.96
CA LYS A 52 0.36 12.11 -2.09
C LYS A 52 0.18 12.63 -3.51
N LEU A 53 0.59 11.84 -4.51
CA LEU A 53 0.43 12.21 -5.91
C LEU A 53 -1.05 12.35 -6.30
N ALA A 54 -1.90 11.44 -5.82
CA ALA A 54 -3.34 11.51 -6.05
C ALA A 54 -3.98 12.78 -5.47
N GLY A 55 -3.50 13.28 -4.32
CA GLY A 55 -3.96 14.56 -3.75
C GLY A 55 -3.60 15.79 -4.60
N LEU A 56 -2.54 15.69 -5.41
CA LEU A 56 -2.12 16.77 -6.33
C LEU A 56 -2.76 16.66 -7.72
N SER A 57 -3.31 15.49 -8.04
CA SER A 57 -4.01 15.19 -9.28
C SER A 57 -5.41 15.82 -9.32
N PRO A 58 -6.02 15.95 -10.51
CA PRO A 58 -7.42 16.34 -10.64
C PRO A 58 -8.35 15.42 -9.81
N GLY A 59 -9.27 16.05 -9.09
CA GLY A 59 -10.17 15.42 -8.13
C GLY A 59 -9.54 15.14 -6.76
N GLY A 60 -8.24 15.37 -6.57
CA GLY A 60 -7.54 15.13 -5.31
C GLY A 60 -7.74 16.20 -4.24
N ALA A 61 -8.19 17.40 -4.64
CA ALA A 61 -8.40 18.54 -3.75
C ALA A 61 -9.54 19.43 -4.26
N ALA A 62 -10.13 20.22 -3.37
CA ALA A 62 -11.24 21.12 -3.70
C ALA A 62 -10.85 22.21 -4.71
N GLU A 63 -9.58 22.62 -4.71
CA GLU A 63 -9.00 23.61 -5.63
C GLU A 63 -8.81 23.03 -7.04
N ARG A 64 -8.80 21.70 -7.17
CA ARG A 64 -8.60 20.97 -8.43
C ARG A 64 -9.70 19.94 -8.61
N PRO A 65 -10.97 20.33 -8.66
CA PRO A 65 -12.06 19.38 -8.77
C PRO A 65 -12.02 18.70 -10.14
N LEU A 66 -12.46 17.46 -10.19
CA LEU A 66 -12.67 16.75 -11.45
C LEU A 66 -13.98 17.22 -12.08
N GLU A 67 -13.92 17.66 -13.33
CA GLU A 67 -15.11 18.13 -14.05
C GLU A 67 -15.91 16.95 -14.60
N VAL A 68 -17.21 16.97 -14.35
CA VAL A 68 -18.15 15.95 -14.83
C VAL A 68 -19.36 16.61 -15.46
N SER A 69 -19.93 15.96 -16.49
CA SER A 69 -21.03 16.52 -17.27
C SER A 69 -22.34 16.59 -16.50
N THR A 70 -22.60 15.64 -15.60
CA THR A 70 -23.86 15.55 -14.85
C THR A 70 -23.63 15.09 -13.41
N ALA A 71 -24.61 15.36 -12.54
CA ALA A 71 -24.57 14.88 -11.16
C ALA A 71 -24.66 13.34 -11.06
N ALA A 72 -25.27 12.67 -12.04
CA ALA A 72 -25.48 11.22 -12.02
C ALA A 72 -24.17 10.42 -12.12
N VAL A 73 -23.15 10.97 -12.77
CA VAL A 73 -21.87 10.28 -12.97
C VAL A 73 -20.86 10.52 -11.84
N VAL A 74 -21.20 11.34 -10.84
CA VAL A 74 -20.28 11.76 -9.77
C VAL A 74 -19.73 10.56 -8.99
N GLU A 75 -20.61 9.70 -8.48
CA GLU A 75 -20.22 8.54 -7.69
C GLU A 75 -19.50 7.49 -8.54
N LEU A 76 -20.01 7.22 -9.75
CA LEU A 76 -19.37 6.31 -10.71
C LEU A 76 -17.94 6.74 -11.04
N THR A 77 -17.75 8.03 -11.31
CA THR A 77 -16.43 8.60 -11.64
C THR A 77 -15.50 8.51 -10.43
N ALA A 78 -15.98 8.89 -9.23
CA ALA A 78 -15.18 8.81 -8.01
C ALA A 78 -14.75 7.37 -7.67
N LEU A 79 -15.66 6.40 -7.80
CA LEU A 79 -15.35 4.98 -7.56
C LEU A 79 -14.44 4.39 -8.66
N GLY A 80 -14.60 4.84 -9.91
CA GLY A 80 -13.78 4.42 -11.06
C GLY A 80 -12.30 4.83 -10.97
N LEU A 81 -11.96 5.85 -10.18
CA LEU A 81 -10.56 6.25 -9.92
C LEU A 81 -9.77 5.22 -9.09
N GLY A 82 -10.44 4.25 -8.46
CA GLY A 82 -9.82 3.20 -7.65
C GLY A 82 -9.12 3.72 -6.40
N CYS A 83 -8.43 2.85 -5.65
CA CYS A 83 -7.62 3.28 -4.51
C CYS A 83 -6.31 3.93 -4.97
N ALA A 84 -5.96 5.10 -4.42
CA ALA A 84 -4.69 5.75 -4.75
C ALA A 84 -3.46 4.93 -4.33
N ARG A 85 -3.56 4.09 -3.29
CA ARG A 85 -2.44 3.28 -2.79
C ARG A 85 -2.25 1.98 -3.57
N CYS A 86 -3.32 1.19 -3.68
CA CYS A 86 -3.26 -0.18 -4.20
C CYS A 86 -4.10 -0.42 -5.45
N GLU A 87 -4.71 0.63 -6.02
CA GLU A 87 -5.56 0.57 -7.23
C GLU A 87 -6.80 -0.32 -7.09
N GLY A 88 -7.06 -0.84 -5.89
CA GLY A 88 -8.21 -1.70 -5.62
C GLY A 88 -9.54 -0.95 -5.59
N GLU A 89 -10.62 -1.72 -5.58
CA GLU A 89 -11.99 -1.20 -5.59
C GLU A 89 -12.30 -0.35 -4.33
N LEU A 90 -13.05 0.71 -4.56
CA LEU A 90 -13.56 1.60 -3.52
C LEU A 90 -14.99 1.24 -3.12
N ALA A 91 -15.31 1.43 -1.86
CA ALA A 91 -16.67 1.46 -1.34
C ALA A 91 -17.03 2.91 -0.98
N LEU A 92 -18.19 3.38 -1.43
CA LEU A 92 -18.71 4.68 -1.07
C LEU A 92 -18.98 4.73 0.44
N ILE A 93 -18.53 5.80 1.09
CA ILE A 93 -18.85 6.10 2.49
C ILE A 93 -19.89 7.22 2.54
N ASP A 94 -19.63 8.31 1.83
CA ASP A 94 -20.44 9.52 1.89
C ASP A 94 -20.35 10.31 0.59
N HIS A 95 -21.41 11.06 0.27
CA HIS A 95 -21.49 11.96 -0.86
C HIS A 95 -22.16 13.26 -0.40
N ALA A 96 -21.36 14.32 -0.29
CA ALA A 96 -21.80 15.64 0.14
C ALA A 96 -21.72 16.66 -1.01
N ALA A 97 -22.63 17.64 -0.97
CA ALA A 97 -22.53 18.84 -1.79
C ALA A 97 -22.02 20.00 -0.94
N GLU A 98 -20.92 20.62 -1.35
CA GLU A 98 -20.28 21.72 -0.63
C GLU A 98 -20.28 22.98 -1.47
N ARG A 99 -20.65 24.10 -0.86
CA ARG A 99 -20.55 25.42 -1.51
C ARG A 99 -19.13 25.92 -1.33
N ALA A 100 -18.40 26.03 -2.44
CA ALA A 100 -17.10 26.70 -2.50
C ALA A 100 -17.25 27.97 -3.36
N GLY A 101 -16.39 28.98 -3.19
CA GLY A 101 -16.55 30.29 -3.84
C GLY A 101 -16.78 30.25 -5.37
N SER A 102 -16.31 29.20 -6.04
CA SER A 102 -16.47 28.96 -7.49
C SER A 102 -17.74 28.19 -7.90
N GLY A 103 -18.63 27.84 -6.97
CA GLY A 103 -19.85 27.06 -7.24
C GLY A 103 -20.07 25.88 -6.28
N VAL A 104 -20.97 24.97 -6.67
CA VAL A 104 -21.24 23.75 -5.88
C VAL A 104 -20.26 22.66 -6.28
N LEU A 105 -19.45 22.20 -5.31
CA LEU A 105 -18.60 21.04 -5.44
C LEU A 105 -19.30 19.81 -4.86
N ARG A 106 -18.97 18.64 -5.39
CA ARG A 106 -19.37 17.34 -4.87
C ARG A 106 -18.16 16.71 -4.23
N ARG A 107 -18.23 16.43 -2.92
CA ARG A 107 -17.22 15.66 -2.21
C ARG A 107 -17.72 14.23 -2.06
N VAL A 108 -16.99 13.30 -2.64
CA VAL A 108 -17.22 11.87 -2.48
C VAL A 108 -16.15 11.30 -1.57
N SER A 109 -16.56 10.76 -0.44
CA SER A 109 -15.69 10.04 0.48
C SER A 109 -15.85 8.55 0.25
N ALA A 110 -14.75 7.86 0.02
CA ALA A 110 -14.72 6.43 -0.23
C ALA A 110 -13.61 5.74 0.55
N ARG A 111 -13.70 4.42 0.68
CA ARG A 111 -12.69 3.59 1.34
C ARG A 111 -12.37 2.35 0.52
N CYS A 112 -11.09 2.04 0.42
CA CYS A 112 -10.66 0.84 -0.28
C CYS A 112 -11.10 -0.43 0.45
N LYS A 113 -11.69 -1.38 -0.29
CA LYS A 113 -12.08 -2.69 0.25
C LYS A 113 -10.87 -3.56 0.64
N ALA A 114 -9.74 -3.40 -0.05
CA ALA A 114 -8.53 -4.19 0.16
C ALA A 114 -7.61 -3.62 1.26
N CYS A 115 -7.13 -2.37 1.10
CA CYS A 115 -6.14 -1.79 2.01
C CYS A 115 -6.75 -0.83 3.06
N ARG A 116 -8.08 -0.61 3.02
CA ARG A 116 -8.83 0.25 3.95
C ARG A 116 -8.42 1.73 3.98
N ALA A 117 -7.57 2.18 3.06
CA ALA A 117 -7.22 3.59 2.89
C ALA A 117 -8.46 4.40 2.50
N LYS A 118 -8.53 5.63 3.00
CA LYS A 118 -9.59 6.58 2.65
C LYS A 118 -9.20 7.30 1.37
N ARG A 119 -10.19 7.63 0.55
CA ARG A 119 -10.01 8.47 -0.63
C ARG A 119 -11.14 9.47 -0.67
N GLU A 120 -10.77 10.74 -0.73
CA GLU A 120 -11.71 11.83 -1.00
C GLU A 120 -11.54 12.25 -2.44
N VAL A 121 -12.66 12.42 -3.13
CA VAL A 121 -12.69 12.89 -4.52
C VAL A 121 -13.57 14.11 -4.59
N TRP A 122 -13.04 15.18 -5.14
CA TRP A 122 -13.71 16.45 -5.34
C TRP A 122 -14.12 16.58 -6.79
N LEU A 123 -15.40 16.80 -7.06
CA LEU A 123 -15.94 16.89 -8.41
C LEU A 123 -16.74 18.18 -8.58
N ARG A 124 -16.75 18.71 -9.80
CA ARG A 124 -17.58 19.85 -10.21
C ARG A 124 -18.46 19.43 -11.37
N VAL A 125 -19.76 19.69 -11.25
CA VAL A 125 -20.70 19.46 -12.36
C VAL A 125 -20.64 20.66 -13.29
N VAL A 126 -20.22 20.43 -14.53
CA VAL A 126 -20.18 21.43 -15.60
C VAL A 126 -21.16 20.97 -16.67
N PRO A 127 -22.28 21.69 -16.89
CA PRO A 127 -23.25 21.30 -17.90
C PRO A 127 -22.60 21.35 -19.30
N PRO A 128 -22.90 20.39 -20.19
CA PRO A 128 -22.44 20.45 -21.57
C PRO A 128 -23.05 21.68 -22.25
N SER A 129 -22.20 22.46 -22.92
CA SER A 129 -22.58 23.59 -23.77
C SER A 129 -23.32 23.15 -25.02
#